data_AF-D6BX42-F1
#
_entry.id   AF-D6BX42-F1
#
_cell.length_a   1.000
_cell.length_b   1.000
_cell.length_c   1.000
_cell.angle_alpha   90.00
_cell.angle_beta   90.00
_cell.angle_gamma   90.00
#
_symmetry.space_group_name_H-M   'P 1'
#
loop_
_entity.id
_entity.type
_entity.pdbx_description
1 polymer ?
#
loop_
_entity_poly.entity_id
_entity_poly.type
_entity_poly.pdbx_seq_one_letter_code
_entity_poly.pdbx_strand_id
1 'polypeptide(L)'
;FLENENNFIQGAQNFYPCVNGAFTGELGKEHLDEFGIKCVLIGHSERRALGDEEFIKAKFDFAKEHGYKIVFCIGENLDTKNSGKTLEFLKKQLEIIDLNYEKLIIAYEPIYSIGTGVSAQSTDIAKVLEFLASLTKV
;
A
#
# COMPACT_ATOMS: atom_id res chain seq x y z
N PHE A 1 11.62 -16.66 -11.66
CA PHE A 1 11.23 -17.19 -12.98
C PHE A 1 11.29 -16.15 -14.11
N LEU A 2 11.35 -14.82 -13.84
CA LEU A 2 11.41 -13.79 -14.90
C LEU A 2 12.45 -12.66 -14.70
N GLU A 3 13.14 -12.59 -13.56
CA GLU A 3 14.08 -11.47 -13.27
C GLU A 3 15.38 -11.49 -14.09
N ASN A 4 15.75 -12.63 -14.70
CA ASN A 4 17.04 -12.77 -15.37
C ASN A 4 17.04 -12.45 -16.88
N GLU A 5 15.87 -12.17 -17.49
CA GLU A 5 15.79 -11.85 -18.92
C GLU A 5 15.02 -10.55 -19.24
N ASN A 6 14.32 -9.93 -18.28
CA ASN A 6 13.49 -8.77 -18.56
C ASN A 6 13.66 -7.64 -17.52
N ASN A 7 13.64 -6.39 -18.00
CA ASN A 7 13.81 -5.17 -17.20
C ASN A 7 12.50 -4.76 -16.46
N PHE A 8 11.82 -5.71 -15.81
CA PHE A 8 10.61 -5.45 -15.02
C PHE A 8 10.59 -6.24 -13.70
N ILE A 9 9.89 -5.70 -12.70
CA ILE A 9 9.64 -6.36 -11.41
C ILE A 9 8.20 -6.86 -11.39
N GLN A 10 8.00 -8.14 -11.06
CA GLN A 10 6.67 -8.71 -10.84
C GLN A 10 6.23 -8.53 -9.38
N GLY A 11 4.97 -8.18 -9.17
CA GLY A 11 4.37 -8.03 -7.83
C GLY A 11 3.00 -8.68 -7.72
N ALA A 12 2.57 -8.94 -6.48
CA ALA A 12 1.22 -9.40 -6.17
C ALA A 12 0.34 -8.26 -5.67
N GLN A 13 -0.91 -8.21 -6.12
CA GLN A 13 -1.89 -7.18 -5.75
C GLN A 13 -2.48 -7.39 -4.35
N ASN A 14 -2.38 -8.62 -3.83
CA ASN A 14 -2.82 -9.00 -2.50
C ASN A 14 -2.14 -10.31 -2.09
N PHE A 15 -2.06 -10.56 -0.80
CA PHE A 15 -1.64 -11.83 -0.20
C PHE A 15 -2.22 -11.95 1.21
N TYR A 16 -2.17 -13.14 1.79
CA TYR A 16 -2.52 -13.38 3.19
C TYR A 16 -1.25 -13.54 4.03
N PRO A 17 -1.17 -12.93 5.24
CA PRO A 17 0.03 -12.94 6.07
C PRO A 17 0.25 -14.30 6.76
N CYS A 18 0.46 -15.34 5.96
CA CYS A 18 0.81 -16.68 6.41
C CYS A 18 1.92 -17.26 5.52
N VAL A 19 2.67 -18.23 6.07
CA VAL A 19 3.61 -19.02 5.27
C VAL A 19 2.83 -19.96 4.33
N ASN A 20 1.99 -20.79 4.94
CA ASN A 20 1.01 -21.69 4.32
C ASN A 20 -0.13 -21.98 5.32
N GLY A 21 -1.18 -22.69 4.90
CA GLY A 21 -2.24 -23.14 5.80
C GLY A 21 -3.62 -23.29 5.15
N ALA A 22 -4.64 -23.58 5.97
CA ALA A 22 -6.02 -23.79 5.55
C ALA A 22 -6.77 -22.46 5.31
N PHE A 23 -6.35 -21.71 4.30
CA PHE A 23 -6.92 -20.43 3.88
C PHE A 23 -7.40 -20.51 2.42
N THR A 24 -8.43 -21.32 2.16
CA THR A 24 -8.95 -21.55 0.81
C THR A 24 -9.26 -20.23 0.10
N GLY A 25 -8.64 -20.00 -1.05
CA GLY A 25 -8.79 -18.79 -1.87
C GLY A 25 -7.70 -17.73 -1.65
N GLU A 26 -6.87 -17.87 -0.62
CA GLU A 26 -5.79 -16.94 -0.31
C GLU A 26 -4.42 -17.41 -0.82
N LEU A 27 -3.54 -16.44 -1.07
CA LEU A 27 -2.15 -16.67 -1.43
C LEU A 27 -1.23 -16.34 -0.25
N GLY A 28 -0.61 -17.36 0.36
CA GLY A 28 0.47 -17.21 1.34
C GLY A 28 1.86 -17.07 0.71
N LYS A 29 2.88 -16.95 1.57
CA LYS A 29 4.29 -16.76 1.20
C LYS A 29 4.82 -17.84 0.26
N GLU A 30 4.52 -19.11 0.51
CA GLU A 30 5.04 -20.22 -0.33
C GLU A 30 4.61 -20.08 -1.79
N HIS A 31 3.36 -19.70 -2.04
CA HIS A 31 2.88 -19.44 -3.39
C HIS A 31 3.61 -18.25 -4.03
N LEU A 32 3.81 -17.15 -3.30
CA LEU A 32 4.54 -16.00 -3.85
C LEU A 32 5.99 -16.35 -4.18
N ASP A 33 6.65 -17.09 -3.29
CA ASP A 33 8.06 -17.48 -3.43
C ASP A 33 8.28 -18.49 -4.56
N GLU A 34 7.33 -19.38 -4.82
CA GLU A 34 7.35 -20.31 -5.95
C GLU A 34 7.52 -19.58 -7.29
N PHE A 35 6.87 -18.42 -7.45
CA PHE A 35 6.98 -17.58 -8.64
C PHE A 35 8.12 -16.54 -8.55
N GLY A 36 8.83 -16.46 -7.43
CA GLY A 36 9.85 -15.45 -7.17
C GLY A 36 9.29 -14.04 -6.96
N ILE A 37 8.03 -13.91 -6.55
CA ILE A 37 7.39 -12.62 -6.29
C ILE A 37 7.91 -12.09 -4.96
N LYS A 38 8.58 -10.93 -4.99
CA LYS A 38 9.10 -10.23 -3.81
C LYS A 38 8.60 -8.79 -3.68
N CYS A 39 7.58 -8.40 -4.45
CA CYS A 39 6.92 -7.11 -4.38
C CYS A 39 5.42 -7.31 -4.09
N VAL A 40 4.87 -6.61 -3.11
CA VAL A 40 3.45 -6.73 -2.72
C VAL A 40 2.77 -5.38 -2.58
N LEU A 41 1.53 -5.30 -3.05
CA LEU A 41 0.63 -4.17 -2.83
C LEU A 41 -0.15 -4.41 -1.52
N ILE A 42 -0.18 -3.41 -0.65
CA ILE A 42 -0.86 -3.47 0.65
C ILE A 42 -1.70 -2.20 0.82
N GLY A 43 -2.93 -2.35 1.30
CA GLY A 43 -3.78 -1.21 1.67
C GLY A 43 -4.46 -0.49 0.51
N HIS A 44 -4.47 -1.06 -0.71
CA HIS A 44 -5.19 -0.53 -1.87
C HIS A 44 -6.64 -0.18 -1.49
N SER A 45 -7.14 0.97 -1.91
CA SER A 45 -8.45 1.49 -1.53
C SER A 45 -9.60 0.47 -1.65
N GLU A 46 -9.64 -0.29 -2.75
CA GLU A 46 -10.65 -1.34 -2.97
C GLU A 46 -10.60 -2.51 -1.96
N ARG A 47 -9.43 -2.78 -1.37
CA ARG A 47 -9.25 -3.80 -0.32
C ARG A 47 -9.43 -3.22 1.06
N ARG A 48 -8.97 -1.98 1.29
CA ARG A 48 -9.19 -1.23 2.53
C ARG A 48 -10.68 -1.03 2.81
N ALA A 49 -11.51 -0.91 1.78
CA ALA A 49 -12.98 -0.88 1.92
C ALA A 49 -13.61 -2.20 2.41
N LEU A 50 -12.89 -3.33 2.34
CA LEU A 50 -13.38 -4.66 2.72
C LEU A 50 -12.75 -5.20 4.01
N GLY A 51 -11.62 -4.63 4.43
CA GLY A 51 -10.84 -5.08 5.60
C GLY A 51 -10.77 -4.01 6.68
N ASP A 52 -10.03 -4.32 7.74
CA ASP A 52 -9.72 -3.39 8.82
C ASP A 52 -8.22 -3.00 8.80
N GLU A 53 -7.89 -1.95 9.55
CA GLU A 53 -6.52 -1.44 9.68
C GLU A 53 -5.58 -2.44 10.37
N GLU A 54 -6.10 -3.30 11.25
CA GLU A 54 -5.30 -4.31 11.96
C GLU A 54 -4.78 -5.39 11.00
N PHE A 55 -5.62 -5.83 10.06
CA PHE A 55 -5.24 -6.79 9.03
C PHE A 55 -4.26 -6.19 8.02
N ILE A 56 -4.43 -4.91 7.66
CA ILE A 56 -3.48 -4.19 6.81
C ILE A 56 -2.11 -4.09 7.50
N LYS A 57 -2.10 -3.78 8.80
CA LYS A 57 -0.88 -3.79 9.62
C LYS A 57 -0.22 -5.17 9.66
N ALA A 58 -0.99 -6.23 9.90
CA ALA A 58 -0.47 -7.59 9.93
C ALA A 58 0.19 -8.00 8.61
N LYS A 59 -0.38 -7.59 7.47
CA LYS A 59 0.26 -7.77 6.15
C LYS A 59 1.57 -7.01 6.03
N PHE A 60 1.59 -5.74 6.44
CA PHE A 60 2.81 -4.95 6.41
C PHE A 60 3.93 -5.60 7.22
N ASP A 61 3.64 -5.96 8.48
CA ASP A 61 4.62 -6.54 9.39
C ASP A 61 5.15 -7.88 8.84
N PHE A 62 4.27 -8.74 8.34
CA PHE A 62 4.65 -10.02 7.73
C PHE A 62 5.54 -9.82 6.48
N ALA A 63 5.15 -8.91 5.57
CA ALA A 63 5.92 -8.63 4.36
C ALA A 63 7.30 -8.07 4.70
N LYS A 64 7.38 -7.17 5.69
CA LYS A 64 8.62 -6.58 6.19
C LYS A 64 9.54 -7.65 6.77
N GLU A 65 9.04 -8.51 7.66
CA GLU A 65 9.79 -9.59 8.30
C GLU A 65 10.41 -10.54 7.26
N HIS A 66 9.70 -10.80 6.16
CA HIS A 66 10.17 -11.66 5.08
C HIS A 66 10.89 -10.92 3.95
N GLY A 67 11.19 -9.63 4.12
CA GLY A 67 12.05 -8.85 3.23
C GLY A 67 11.43 -8.47 1.87
N TYR A 68 10.10 -8.45 1.76
CA TYR A 68 9.38 -8.04 0.55
C TYR A 68 9.50 -6.52 0.33
N LYS A 69 9.56 -6.10 -0.94
CA LYS A 69 9.27 -4.71 -1.31
C LYS A 69 7.77 -4.47 -1.13
N ILE A 70 7.42 -3.38 -0.45
CA ILE A 70 6.04 -3.06 -0.11
C ILE A 70 5.63 -1.79 -0.84
N VAL A 71 4.55 -1.87 -1.63
CA VAL A 71 3.82 -0.70 -2.13
C VAL A 71 2.61 -0.52 -1.23
N PHE A 72 2.67 0.46 -0.33
CA PHE A 72 1.64 0.73 0.66
C PHE A 72 0.74 1.88 0.20
N CYS A 73 -0.53 1.58 -0.04
CA CYS A 73 -1.50 2.55 -0.53
C CYS A 73 -2.19 3.30 0.61
N ILE A 74 -2.29 4.61 0.45
CA ILE A 74 -3.01 5.53 1.33
C ILE A 74 -3.84 6.49 0.49
N GLY A 75 -4.92 7.02 1.04
CA GLY A 75 -5.82 7.86 0.26
C GLY A 75 -7.09 8.21 1.02
N GLU A 76 -7.60 9.40 0.79
CA GLU A 76 -8.80 9.91 1.44
C GLU A 76 -10.00 10.06 0.49
N ASN A 77 -11.20 9.85 1.03
CA ASN A 77 -12.45 10.04 0.29
C ASN A 77 -12.83 11.53 0.14
N LEU A 78 -13.87 11.79 -0.66
CA LEU A 78 -14.33 13.15 -0.96
C LEU A 78 -14.77 13.94 0.28
N ASP A 79 -15.39 13.28 1.27
CA ASP A 79 -15.82 13.94 2.51
C ASP A 79 -14.62 14.40 3.35
N THR A 80 -13.56 13.59 3.41
CA THR A 80 -12.32 13.94 4.10
C THR A 80 -11.60 15.08 3.40
N LYS A 81 -11.56 15.07 2.07
CA LYS A 81 -11.03 16.16 1.25
C LYS A 81 -11.79 17.46 1.49
N ASN A 82 -13.12 17.44 1.40
CA ASN A 82 -13.98 18.61 1.56
C ASN A 82 -13.97 19.19 2.99
N SER A 83 -13.69 18.36 3.99
CA SER A 83 -13.51 18.81 5.38
C SER A 83 -12.12 19.37 5.68
N GLY A 84 -11.20 19.39 4.70
CA GLY A 84 -9.84 19.91 4.86
C GLY A 84 -8.93 19.01 5.70
N LYS A 85 -9.31 17.74 5.92
CA LYS A 85 -8.62 16.80 6.81
C LYS A 85 -7.68 15.82 6.08
N THR A 86 -7.41 16.02 4.80
CA THR A 86 -6.53 15.14 3.99
C THR A 86 -5.24 14.78 4.72
N LEU A 87 -4.43 15.74 5.17
CA LEU A 87 -3.12 15.45 5.76
C LEU A 87 -3.22 14.69 7.09
N GLU A 88 -4.19 15.04 7.94
CA GLU A 88 -4.47 14.34 9.21
C GLU A 88 -4.86 12.88 8.96
N PHE A 89 -5.75 12.67 7.98
CA PHE A 89 -6.23 11.35 7.61
C PHE A 89 -5.12 10.46 7.03
N LEU A 90 -4.33 11.00 6.10
CA LEU A 90 -3.19 10.28 5.52
C LEU A 90 -2.14 9.95 6.58
N LYS A 91 -1.86 10.87 7.51
CA LYS A 91 -0.95 10.60 8.63
C LYS A 91 -1.42 9.40 9.45
N LYS A 92 -2.71 9.36 9.80
CA LYS A 92 -3.30 8.26 10.57
C LYS A 92 -3.17 6.91 9.87
N GLN A 93 -3.33 6.85 8.54
CA GLN A 93 -3.12 5.62 7.78
C GLN A 93 -1.65 5.15 7.78
N LEU A 94 -0.70 6.05 8.00
CA LEU A 94 0.73 5.74 8.07
C LEU A 94 1.20 5.36 9.48
N GLU A 95 0.46 5.70 10.53
CA GLU A 95 0.82 5.40 11.92
C GLU A 95 0.89 3.89 12.23
N ILE A 96 0.28 3.05 11.39
CA ILE A 96 0.25 1.59 11.60
C ILE A 96 1.47 0.84 11.03
N ILE A 97 2.32 1.53 10.26
CA ILE A 97 3.47 0.94 9.55
C ILE A 97 4.81 1.55 9.99
N ASP A 98 5.91 0.85 9.71
CA ASP A 98 7.26 1.39 9.90
C ASP A 98 7.73 2.16 8.66
N LEU A 99 7.69 3.49 8.75
CA LEU A 99 8.15 4.40 7.69
C LEU A 99 9.66 4.35 7.41
N ASN A 100 10.47 3.76 8.30
CA ASN A 100 11.91 3.61 8.09
C ASN A 100 12.28 2.33 7.33
N TYR A 101 11.29 1.54 6.89
CA TYR A 101 11.57 0.33 6.16
C TYR A 101 12.13 0.63 4.76
N GLU A 102 13.37 0.22 4.49
CA GLU A 102 14.13 0.58 3.29
C GLU A 102 13.48 0.12 1.96
N LYS A 103 12.60 -0.89 2.00
CA LYS A 103 11.89 -1.39 0.82
C LYS A 103 10.44 -0.93 0.75
N LEU A 104 10.08 0.13 1.47
CA LEU A 104 8.76 0.75 1.45
C LEU A 104 8.64 1.76 0.30
N ILE A 105 7.53 1.70 -0.42
CA ILE A 105 7.05 2.70 -1.36
C ILE A 105 5.66 3.12 -0.88
N ILE A 106 5.43 4.41 -0.67
CA ILE A 106 4.10 4.93 -0.35
C ILE A 106 3.41 5.32 -1.66
N ALA A 107 2.26 4.74 -1.93
CA ALA A 107 1.41 5.09 -3.07
C ALA A 107 0.24 5.95 -2.58
N TYR A 108 0.24 7.23 -2.95
CA TYR A 108 -0.90 8.10 -2.69
C TYR A 108 -1.99 7.90 -3.75
N GLU A 109 -3.17 7.50 -3.30
CA GLU A 109 -4.38 7.32 -4.10
C GLU A 109 -5.38 8.44 -3.75
N PRO A 110 -5.57 9.46 -4.59
CA PRO A 110 -6.60 10.48 -4.35
C PRO A 110 -8.00 9.89 -4.59
N ILE A 111 -8.50 9.08 -3.64
CA ILE A 111 -9.76 8.32 -3.75
C ILE A 111 -10.94 9.24 -4.05
N TYR A 112 -10.92 10.48 -3.53
CA TYR A 112 -11.90 11.51 -3.85
C TYR A 112 -12.09 11.80 -5.35
N SER A 113 -11.15 11.41 -6.21
CA SER A 113 -11.20 11.60 -7.67
C SER A 113 -11.56 10.33 -8.46
N ILE A 114 -11.72 9.19 -7.80
CA ILE A 114 -12.03 7.91 -8.45
C ILE A 114 -13.55 7.76 -8.58
N GLY A 115 -14.07 7.80 -9.81
CA GLY A 115 -15.50 7.58 -10.07
C GLY A 115 -16.44 8.69 -9.57
N THR A 116 -15.91 9.82 -9.10
CA THR A 116 -16.70 10.94 -8.55
C THR A 116 -16.99 12.05 -9.57
N GLY A 117 -16.35 12.01 -10.74
CA GLY A 117 -16.39 13.11 -11.71
C GLY A 117 -15.52 14.32 -11.32
N VAL A 118 -14.86 14.28 -10.16
CA VAL A 118 -13.91 15.29 -9.70
C VAL A 118 -12.49 14.87 -10.11
N SER A 119 -11.73 15.78 -10.71
CA SER A 119 -10.34 15.51 -11.09
C SER A 119 -9.37 16.04 -10.04
N ALA A 120 -8.40 15.21 -9.64
CA ALA A 120 -7.34 15.63 -8.72
C ALA A 120 -6.41 16.66 -9.39
N GLN A 121 -6.29 17.84 -8.78
CA GLN A 121 -5.45 18.90 -9.30
C GLN A 121 -3.98 18.63 -8.98
N SER A 122 -3.07 18.92 -9.91
CA SER A 122 -1.63 18.69 -9.71
C SER A 122 -1.07 19.41 -8.47
N THR A 123 -1.65 20.56 -8.10
CA THR A 123 -1.30 21.30 -6.89
C THR A 123 -1.68 20.56 -5.61
N ASP A 124 -2.80 19.86 -5.60
CA ASP A 124 -3.21 19.02 -4.47
C ASP A 124 -2.25 17.83 -4.31
N ILE A 125 -1.92 17.17 -5.43
CA ILE A 125 -0.98 16.06 -5.46
C ILE A 125 0.39 16.51 -4.95
N ALA A 126 0.92 17.63 -5.46
CA ALA A 126 2.21 18.17 -5.04
C ALA A 126 2.27 18.45 -3.54
N LYS A 127 1.20 19.04 -2.96
CA LYS A 127 1.10 19.29 -1.53
C LYS A 127 1.13 18.01 -0.69
N VAL A 128 0.44 16.96 -1.15
CA VAL A 128 0.45 15.66 -0.45
C VAL A 128 1.83 15.01 -0.58
N LEU A 129 2.45 15.02 -1.75
CA LEU A 129 3.79 14.44 -1.95
C LEU A 129 4.86 15.16 -1.10
N GLU A 130 4.80 16.49 -1.00
CA GLU A 130 5.67 17.27 -0.10
C GLU A 130 5.46 16.89 1.37
N PHE A 131 4.21 16.74 1.78
CA PHE A 131 3.89 16.27 3.13
C PHE A 131 4.43 14.86 3.40
N LEU A 132 4.23 13.91 2.49
CA LEU A 132 4.74 12.54 2.64
C LEU A 132 6.26 12.51 2.71
N ALA A 133 6.95 13.28 1.86
CA ALA A 133 8.40 13.42 1.89
C ALA A 133 8.91 13.97 3.24
N SER A 134 8.13 14.82 3.92
CA SER A 134 8.49 15.34 5.25
C SER A 134 8.38 14.29 6.38
N LEU A 135 7.65 13.20 6.16
CA LEU A 135 7.45 12.13 7.14
C LEU A 135 8.43 10.96 6.95
N THR A 136 8.93 10.78 5.74
CA THR A 136 9.86 9.70 5.38
C THR A 136 11.30 10.19 5.38
N LYS A 137 12.24 9.36 5.82
CA LYS A 137 13.66 9.66 5.60
C LYS A 137 13.99 9.50 4.11
N VAL A 138 14.67 10.50 3.56
CA VAL A 138 15.30 10.44 2.23
C VAL A 138 16.53 9.55 2.30
#